data_AF-A0A7V4X978-F1
#
_entry.id   AF-A0A7V4X978-F1
#
_cell.length_a   1.000
_cell.length_b   1.000
_cell.length_c   1.000
_cell.angle_alpha   90.00
_cell.angle_beta   90.00
_cell.angle_gamma   90.00
#
_symmetry.space_group_name_H-M   'P 1'
#
loop_
_entity.id
_entity.type
_entity.pdbx_description
1 polymer ?
#
loop_
_entity_poly.entity_id
_entity_poly.type
_entity_poly.pdbx_seq_one_letter_code
_entity_poly.pdbx_strand_id
1 'polypeptide(L)'
;MPEEKIKKRPSWDEYFMDIAQMVATRSTCNRGVDLKYMPGFKGVGAVIVKDKVILSTGYNGSPRGLDHCDDVGHEIVEGHCIRTVHAEANALVQAAKSGVSVDGADLYTTASPCYDCFKMIINAGIKRVVCGSYYGSRYGASEKVLTLASQAGIKLEFLRGYRPDDTIKLFSEENYSFKEAGEKESIKENSSDLKVKVKRFLPEAKIPSYARINDAGLDLAAIESIEIPAGSRAKIGTGLSFEIPDGYVGLIWDRSGLSAKKGLKVLGGVVDSNYRGEVFVTLANVSREPAEILKGERIAQMLIQKIEKVEILEADELSETERGDQGYGSSDSFEGEIPEEIIEEEPILEDEILDESSPSFQANKKEKDEIKSRW
;
A
#
# COMPACT_ATOMS: atom_id res chain seq x y z
N MET A 1 -3.38 -13.68 -38.59
CA MET A 1 -2.63 -12.47 -38.20
C MET A 1 -1.71 -12.87 -37.07
N PRO A 2 -0.41 -12.53 -37.09
CA PRO A 2 0.49 -12.93 -36.01
C PRO A 2 0.07 -12.19 -34.72
N GLU A 3 -0.07 -12.93 -33.63
CA GLU A 3 -0.40 -12.38 -32.31
C GLU A 3 0.58 -11.25 -31.96
N GLU A 4 0.06 -10.03 -31.75
CA GLU A 4 0.87 -8.93 -31.25
C GLU A 4 1.35 -9.25 -29.84
N LYS A 5 2.65 -9.58 -29.72
CA LYS A 5 3.30 -9.72 -28.42
C LYS A 5 3.32 -8.36 -27.72
N ILE A 6 2.40 -8.14 -26.78
CA ILE A 6 2.40 -6.97 -25.90
C ILE A 6 3.69 -6.96 -25.09
N LYS A 7 4.59 -5.99 -25.38
CA LYS A 7 5.86 -5.83 -24.67
C LYS A 7 5.60 -5.39 -23.22
N LYS A 8 5.83 -6.30 -22.25
CA LYS A 8 5.80 -5.98 -20.82
C LYS A 8 7.02 -5.11 -20.46
N ARG A 9 6.78 -3.93 -19.89
CA ARG A 9 7.85 -3.06 -19.37
C ARG A 9 8.28 -3.54 -17.98
N PRO A 10 9.59 -3.47 -17.65
CA PRO A 10 10.03 -3.73 -16.29
C PRO A 10 9.42 -2.70 -15.33
N SER A 11 9.25 -3.10 -14.07
CA SER A 11 8.98 -2.15 -12.98
C SER A 11 10.17 -1.21 -12.79
N TRP A 12 9.95 -0.09 -12.09
CA TRP A 12 11.03 0.85 -11.80
C TRP A 12 12.10 0.22 -10.91
N ASP A 13 11.72 -0.62 -9.95
CA ASP A 13 12.68 -1.29 -9.08
C ASP A 13 13.57 -2.28 -9.86
N GLU A 14 12.99 -3.05 -10.78
CA GLU A 14 13.76 -3.92 -11.68
C GLU A 14 14.69 -3.10 -12.58
N TYR A 15 14.19 -2.01 -13.15
CA TYR A 15 14.96 -1.13 -14.03
C TYR A 15 16.17 -0.53 -13.32
N PHE A 16 15.98 0.09 -12.16
CA PHE A 16 17.08 0.72 -11.42
C PHE A 16 18.04 -0.30 -10.81
N MET A 17 17.55 -1.47 -10.40
CA MET A 17 18.43 -2.57 -9.97
C MET A 17 19.27 -3.12 -11.11
N ASP A 18 18.71 -3.28 -12.31
CA ASP A 18 19.47 -3.69 -13.49
C ASP A 18 20.54 -2.63 -13.87
N ILE A 19 20.26 -1.34 -13.65
CA ILE A 19 21.28 -0.30 -13.81
C ILE A 19 22.36 -0.44 -12.73
N ALA A 20 22.01 -0.67 -11.47
CA ALA A 20 23.00 -0.92 -10.40
C ALA A 20 23.91 -2.10 -10.74
N GLN A 21 23.35 -3.15 -11.34
CA GLN A 21 24.09 -4.32 -11.83
C GLN A 21 25.01 -3.99 -13.00
N MET A 22 24.57 -3.15 -13.93
CA MET A 22 25.43 -2.63 -14.99
C MET A 22 26.58 -1.78 -14.43
N VAL A 23 26.29 -0.90 -13.46
CA VAL A 23 27.29 -0.08 -12.76
C VAL A 23 28.31 -0.97 -12.03
N ALA A 24 27.86 -2.06 -11.40
CA ALA A 24 28.72 -3.00 -10.72
C ALA A 24 29.77 -3.66 -11.62
N THR A 25 29.56 -3.73 -12.94
CA THR A 25 30.55 -4.26 -13.90
C THR A 25 31.82 -3.39 -13.99
N ARG A 26 31.78 -2.18 -13.44
CA ARG A 26 32.94 -1.28 -13.32
C ARG A 26 33.74 -1.46 -12.03
N SER A 27 33.29 -2.34 -11.14
CA SER A 27 33.96 -2.62 -9.87
C SER A 27 35.37 -3.12 -10.10
N THR A 28 36.32 -2.51 -9.42
CA THR A 28 37.72 -2.99 -9.43
C THR A 28 37.98 -3.97 -8.29
N CYS A 29 37.05 -4.06 -7.33
CA CYS A 29 37.12 -5.04 -6.25
C CYS A 29 36.14 -6.18 -6.52
N ASN A 30 36.67 -7.39 -6.70
CA ASN A 30 35.87 -8.57 -7.01
C ASN A 30 35.15 -9.19 -5.79
N ARG A 31 35.05 -8.46 -4.67
CA ARG A 31 34.31 -8.91 -3.48
C ARG A 31 32.91 -8.35 -3.54
N GLY A 32 31.90 -9.21 -3.35
CA GLY A 32 30.51 -8.82 -3.42
C GLY A 32 29.63 -9.96 -3.89
N VAL A 33 28.63 -9.62 -4.68
CA VAL A 33 27.64 -10.56 -5.22
C VAL A 33 27.93 -10.85 -6.70
N ASP A 34 27.45 -11.97 -7.22
CA ASP A 34 27.59 -12.26 -8.64
C ASP A 34 26.74 -11.29 -9.48
N LEU A 35 27.25 -10.96 -10.66
CA LEU A 35 26.66 -9.93 -11.52
C LEU A 35 25.92 -10.55 -12.71
N LYS A 36 24.69 -10.09 -12.95
CA LYS A 36 23.87 -10.53 -14.09
C LYS A 36 24.55 -10.24 -15.44
N TYR A 37 25.19 -9.08 -15.56
CA TYR A 37 25.77 -8.59 -16.82
C TYR A 37 27.27 -8.87 -16.96
N MET A 38 27.90 -9.54 -15.97
CA MET A 38 29.31 -9.93 -16.03
C MET A 38 29.55 -11.25 -15.29
N PRO A 39 29.11 -12.39 -15.86
CA PRO A 39 29.25 -13.70 -15.23
C PRO A 39 30.72 -14.04 -14.94
N GLY A 40 30.97 -14.67 -13.78
CA GLY A 40 32.32 -15.04 -13.33
C GLY A 40 33.08 -13.92 -12.61
N PHE A 41 32.51 -12.72 -12.54
CA PHE A 41 33.01 -11.62 -11.72
C PHE A 41 31.98 -11.24 -10.65
N LYS A 42 32.47 -10.91 -9.46
CA LYS A 42 31.65 -10.45 -8.34
C LYS A 42 31.89 -8.97 -8.11
N GLY A 43 30.87 -8.22 -7.71
CA GLY A 43 31.02 -6.80 -7.46
C GLY A 43 29.82 -6.22 -6.74
N VAL A 44 29.90 -4.93 -6.45
CA VAL A 44 28.80 -4.17 -5.87
C VAL A 44 28.61 -2.88 -6.64
N GLY A 45 27.38 -2.61 -7.05
CA GLY A 45 26.98 -1.36 -7.69
C GLY A 45 25.84 -0.71 -6.94
N ALA A 46 25.78 0.62 -6.98
CA ALA A 46 24.77 1.44 -6.35
C ALA A 46 24.31 2.57 -7.28
N VAL A 47 23.03 2.94 -7.17
CA VAL A 47 22.39 4.01 -7.93
C VAL A 47 21.49 4.79 -6.99
N ILE A 48 21.60 6.12 -7.00
CA ILE A 48 20.71 7.01 -6.24
C ILE A 48 19.71 7.64 -7.22
N VAL A 49 18.43 7.57 -6.87
CA VAL A 49 17.31 7.97 -7.74
C VAL A 49 16.34 8.86 -6.97
N LYS A 50 15.88 9.94 -7.59
CA LYS A 50 14.80 10.78 -7.07
C LYS A 50 13.84 11.13 -8.19
N ASP A 51 12.54 11.00 -7.95
CA ASP A 51 11.50 11.29 -8.95
C ASP A 51 11.74 10.58 -10.30
N LYS A 52 12.22 9.33 -10.24
CA LYS A 52 12.58 8.48 -11.40
C LYS A 52 13.77 9.01 -12.22
N VAL A 53 14.53 9.96 -11.70
CA VAL A 53 15.77 10.49 -12.28
C VAL A 53 16.97 9.96 -11.50
N ILE A 54 17.97 9.45 -12.22
CA ILE A 54 19.23 9.00 -11.63
C ILE A 54 20.07 10.23 -11.27
N LEU A 55 20.43 10.34 -9.99
CA LEU A 55 21.23 11.43 -9.45
C LEU A 55 22.73 11.11 -9.48
N SER A 56 23.09 9.89 -9.08
CA SER A 56 24.49 9.43 -9.06
C SER A 56 24.57 7.91 -9.08
N THR A 57 25.77 7.40 -9.34
CA THR A 57 26.09 5.97 -9.34
C THR A 57 27.39 5.70 -8.58
N GLY A 58 27.56 4.48 -8.11
CA GLY A 58 28.78 4.07 -7.43
C GLY A 58 29.03 2.59 -7.61
N TYR A 59 30.29 2.20 -7.61
CA TYR A 59 30.70 0.79 -7.61
C TYR A 59 31.82 0.61 -6.60
N ASN A 60 32.03 -0.61 -6.11
CA ASN A 60 33.10 -0.86 -5.16
C ASN A 60 34.45 -0.87 -5.88
N GLY A 61 35.34 0.04 -5.48
CA GLY A 61 36.67 0.15 -6.07
C GLY A 61 37.62 1.01 -5.24
N SER A 62 38.88 1.07 -5.66
CA SER A 62 39.90 1.91 -5.01
C SER A 62 39.56 3.40 -5.10
N PRO A 63 40.02 4.26 -4.17
CA PRO A 63 39.89 5.70 -4.27
C PRO A 63 40.41 6.25 -5.61
N ARG A 64 39.79 7.34 -6.06
CA ARG A 64 40.12 7.96 -7.35
C ARG A 64 41.61 8.32 -7.44
N GLY A 65 42.26 7.86 -8.51
CA GLY A 65 43.67 8.16 -8.80
C GLY A 65 44.67 7.28 -8.06
N LEU A 66 44.22 6.24 -7.36
CA LEU A 66 45.08 5.24 -6.72
C LEU A 66 44.95 3.89 -7.42
N ASP A 67 45.92 3.01 -7.18
CA ASP A 67 45.98 1.67 -7.77
C ASP A 67 44.71 0.85 -7.50
N HIS A 68 44.26 0.14 -8.52
CA HIS A 68 43.05 -0.66 -8.46
C HIS A 68 43.33 -2.08 -7.96
N CYS A 69 42.35 -2.72 -7.33
CA CYS A 69 42.54 -4.05 -6.74
C CYS A 69 42.77 -5.15 -7.80
N ASP A 70 42.30 -4.94 -9.02
CA ASP A 70 42.56 -5.77 -10.20
C ASP A 70 44.00 -5.61 -10.72
N ASP A 71 44.64 -4.47 -10.49
CA ASP A 71 46.03 -4.21 -10.87
C ASP A 71 47.03 -4.74 -9.83
N VAL A 72 46.84 -4.37 -8.56
CA VAL A 72 47.84 -4.58 -7.49
C VAL A 72 47.38 -5.56 -6.40
N GLY A 73 46.19 -6.14 -6.57
CA GLY A 73 45.60 -7.03 -5.59
C GLY A 73 44.87 -6.31 -4.45
N HIS A 74 44.17 -7.11 -3.64
CA HIS A 74 43.42 -6.61 -2.49
C HIS A 74 44.32 -6.33 -1.29
N GLU A 75 44.04 -5.23 -0.58
CA GLU A 75 44.64 -4.96 0.73
C GLU A 75 43.72 -5.50 1.83
N ILE A 76 44.04 -6.68 2.35
CA ILE A 76 43.16 -7.42 3.27
C ILE A 76 43.57 -7.21 4.73
N VAL A 77 42.63 -6.76 5.56
CA VAL A 77 42.75 -6.71 7.03
C VAL A 77 41.53 -7.38 7.64
N GLU A 78 41.76 -8.41 8.47
CA GLU A 78 40.72 -9.24 9.10
C GLU A 78 39.67 -9.75 8.09
N GLY A 79 40.12 -10.24 6.94
CA GLY A 79 39.25 -10.80 5.90
C GLY A 79 38.43 -9.77 5.11
N HIS A 80 38.71 -8.48 5.27
CA HIS A 80 38.04 -7.37 4.57
C HIS A 80 39.03 -6.55 3.74
N CYS A 81 38.61 -6.12 2.55
CA CYS A 81 39.44 -5.28 1.68
C CYS A 81 39.34 -3.80 2.08
N ILE A 82 40.41 -3.26 2.65
CA ILE A 82 40.48 -1.86 3.11
C ILE A 82 40.90 -0.88 2.01
N ARG A 83 41.44 -1.36 0.89
CA ARG A 83 41.74 -0.53 -0.29
C ARG A 83 40.46 0.00 -0.94
N THR A 84 39.36 -0.72 -0.79
CA THR A 84 38.11 -0.48 -1.53
C THR A 84 37.17 0.45 -0.77
N VAL A 85 36.68 1.48 -1.46
CA VAL A 85 35.48 2.22 -1.07
C VAL A 85 34.26 1.47 -1.58
N HIS A 86 33.23 1.33 -0.74
CA HIS A 86 32.01 0.60 -1.10
C HIS A 86 31.15 1.38 -2.08
N ALA A 87 30.28 0.68 -2.79
CA ALA A 87 29.49 1.24 -3.88
C ALA A 87 28.56 2.37 -3.39
N GLU A 88 27.90 2.18 -2.25
CA GLU A 88 26.97 3.14 -1.65
C GLU A 88 27.70 4.42 -1.24
N ALA A 89 28.87 4.25 -0.61
CA ALA A 89 29.73 5.37 -0.24
C ALA A 89 30.19 6.16 -1.48
N ASN A 90 30.59 5.45 -2.54
CA ASN A 90 30.98 6.09 -3.79
C ASN A 90 29.82 6.82 -4.47
N ALA A 91 28.60 6.28 -4.44
CA ALA A 91 27.42 6.95 -5.00
C ALA A 91 27.10 8.25 -4.24
N LEU A 92 27.20 8.24 -2.91
CA LEU A 92 27.03 9.44 -2.07
C LEU A 92 28.12 10.48 -2.31
N VAL A 93 29.39 10.05 -2.37
CA VAL A 93 30.54 10.94 -2.64
C VAL A 93 30.43 11.55 -4.04
N GLN A 94 29.98 10.80 -5.03
CA GLN A 94 29.79 11.32 -6.39
C GLN A 94 28.71 12.41 -6.41
N ALA A 95 27.57 12.18 -5.76
CA ALA A 95 26.50 13.17 -5.67
C ALA A 95 26.98 14.46 -4.96
N ALA A 96 27.63 14.31 -3.80
CA ALA A 96 28.20 15.43 -3.05
C ALA A 96 29.23 16.22 -3.88
N LYS A 97 30.14 15.52 -4.57
CA LYS A 97 31.12 16.14 -5.46
C LYS A 97 30.48 16.93 -6.60
N SER A 98 29.32 16.47 -7.07
CA SER A 98 28.61 17.07 -8.22
C SER A 98 27.61 18.14 -7.79
N GLY A 99 27.49 18.42 -6.48
CA GLY A 99 26.54 19.39 -5.93
C GLY A 99 25.08 18.94 -6.05
N VAL A 100 24.82 17.63 -6.20
CA VAL A 100 23.48 17.08 -6.36
C VAL A 100 22.94 16.66 -5.00
N SER A 101 21.80 17.24 -4.59
CA SER A 101 21.12 16.85 -3.36
C SER A 101 20.50 15.47 -3.51
N VAL A 102 20.76 14.60 -2.53
CA VAL A 102 20.18 13.25 -2.42
C VAL A 102 19.14 13.14 -1.31
N ASP A 103 18.81 14.25 -0.64
CA ASP A 103 17.80 14.25 0.41
C ASP A 103 16.42 13.88 -0.16
N GLY A 104 15.75 12.93 0.48
CA GLY A 104 14.48 12.39 0.00
C GLY A 104 14.60 11.34 -1.12
N ALA A 105 15.81 10.94 -1.54
CA ALA A 105 16.00 9.99 -2.64
C ALA A 105 15.91 8.51 -2.19
N ASP A 106 15.80 7.63 -3.19
CA ASP A 106 15.89 6.18 -3.08
C ASP A 106 17.30 5.72 -3.50
N LEU A 107 17.85 4.69 -2.84
CA LEU A 107 19.14 4.08 -3.20
C LEU A 107 18.93 2.61 -3.57
N TYR A 108 19.40 2.21 -4.75
CA TYR A 108 19.44 0.82 -5.19
C TYR A 108 20.87 0.31 -5.06
N THR A 109 21.11 -0.83 -4.43
CA THR A 109 22.43 -1.46 -4.32
C THR A 109 22.35 -2.96 -4.59
N THR A 110 23.35 -3.52 -5.30
CA THR A 110 23.33 -4.95 -5.66
C THR A 110 23.55 -5.88 -4.47
N ALA A 111 24.20 -5.39 -3.42
CA ALA A 111 24.46 -6.10 -2.17
C ALA A 111 23.98 -5.27 -0.99
N SER A 112 23.49 -5.91 0.09
CA SER A 112 23.07 -5.18 1.29
C SER A 112 24.22 -4.33 1.86
N PRO A 113 23.97 -3.07 2.24
CA PRO A 113 25.00 -2.18 2.71
C PRO A 113 25.59 -2.64 4.04
N CYS A 114 26.88 -2.36 4.24
CA CYS A 114 27.50 -2.54 5.56
C CYS A 114 26.99 -1.48 6.55
N TYR A 115 27.25 -1.71 7.86
CA TYR A 115 26.85 -0.79 8.93
C TYR A 115 27.35 0.64 8.72
N ASP A 116 28.58 0.81 8.23
CA ASP A 116 29.17 2.14 8.00
C ASP A 116 28.54 2.86 6.82
N CYS A 117 28.32 2.14 5.71
CA CYS A 117 27.58 2.68 4.57
C CYS A 117 26.16 3.07 4.96
N PHE A 118 25.49 2.24 5.76
CA PHE A 118 24.13 2.53 6.18
C PHE A 118 24.02 3.80 7.04
N LYS A 119 24.97 4.04 7.96
CA LYS A 119 25.03 5.32 8.71
C LYS A 119 25.17 6.52 7.77
N MET A 120 25.98 6.42 6.73
CA MET A 120 26.13 7.49 5.74
C MET A 120 24.85 7.71 4.94
N ILE A 121 24.18 6.62 4.54
CA ILE A 121 22.88 6.67 3.86
C ILE A 121 21.84 7.43 4.70
N ILE A 122 21.77 7.15 6.01
CA ILE A 122 20.89 7.86 6.95
C ILE A 122 21.18 9.36 6.95
N ASN A 123 22.44 9.73 7.18
CA ASN A 123 22.84 11.14 7.27
C ASN A 123 22.70 11.89 5.95
N ALA A 124 22.70 11.18 4.81
CA ALA A 124 22.49 11.76 3.49
C ALA A 124 21.02 12.09 3.19
N GLY A 125 20.07 11.64 4.02
CA GLY A 125 18.64 11.90 3.83
C GLY A 125 17.94 10.92 2.88
N ILE A 126 18.58 9.81 2.52
CA ILE A 126 17.95 8.73 1.74
C ILE A 126 16.78 8.14 2.53
N LYS A 127 15.63 7.94 1.88
CA LYS A 127 14.40 7.46 2.53
C LYS A 127 14.13 5.98 2.30
N ARG A 128 14.74 5.40 1.27
CA ARG A 128 14.53 4.01 0.89
C ARG A 128 15.79 3.41 0.29
N VAL A 129 16.06 2.17 0.67
CA VAL A 129 17.19 1.38 0.17
C VAL A 129 16.66 0.06 -0.37
N VAL A 130 16.95 -0.24 -1.63
CA VAL A 130 16.52 -1.48 -2.30
C VAL A 130 17.77 -2.30 -2.60
N CYS A 131 17.81 -3.52 -2.06
CA CYS A 131 18.95 -4.43 -2.15
C CYS A 131 18.68 -5.58 -3.13
N GLY A 132 19.65 -5.87 -4.02
CA GLY A 132 19.56 -6.99 -4.96
C GLY A 132 19.79 -8.34 -4.29
N SER A 133 20.74 -8.41 -3.36
CA SER A 133 21.03 -9.62 -2.60
C SER A 133 21.50 -9.29 -1.18
N TYR A 134 21.26 -10.22 -0.26
CA TYR A 134 21.84 -10.17 1.07
C TYR A 134 23.33 -10.52 1.01
N TYR A 135 24.18 -9.67 1.60
CA TYR A 135 25.61 -9.89 1.71
C TYR A 135 26.08 -9.61 3.15
N GLY A 136 26.51 -10.68 3.83
CA GLY A 136 26.96 -10.59 5.22
C GLY A 136 28.18 -9.68 5.37
N SER A 137 28.16 -8.81 6.38
CA SER A 137 29.28 -7.91 6.69
C SER A 137 30.13 -8.42 7.87
N ARG A 138 31.33 -7.84 8.02
CA ARG A 138 32.42 -8.12 9.00
C ARG A 138 31.98 -8.24 10.47
N TYR A 139 30.77 -7.80 10.85
CA TYR A 139 30.30 -7.73 12.24
C TYR A 139 28.98 -8.46 12.54
N GLY A 140 28.49 -9.35 11.68
CA GLY A 140 27.14 -9.95 11.87
C GLY A 140 26.03 -8.90 11.86
N ALA A 141 26.29 -7.75 11.21
CA ALA A 141 25.54 -6.51 11.40
C ALA A 141 24.29 -6.39 10.53
N SER A 142 23.76 -7.47 9.97
CA SER A 142 22.48 -7.41 9.27
C SER A 142 21.35 -7.04 10.20
N GLU A 143 21.28 -7.64 11.39
CA GLU A 143 20.35 -7.23 12.44
C GLU A 143 20.52 -5.75 12.84
N LYS A 144 21.77 -5.29 12.92
CA LYS A 144 22.07 -3.89 13.28
C LYS A 144 21.66 -2.90 12.19
N VAL A 145 21.86 -3.26 10.91
CA VAL A 145 21.43 -2.44 9.76
C VAL A 145 19.90 -2.37 9.70
N LEU A 146 19.20 -3.48 9.94
CA LEU A 146 17.73 -3.49 10.00
C LEU A 146 17.19 -2.67 11.16
N THR A 147 17.78 -2.84 12.34
CA THR A 147 17.43 -2.06 13.53
C THR A 147 17.64 -0.58 13.26
N LEU A 148 18.78 -0.21 12.67
CA LEU A 148 19.06 1.16 12.24
C LEU A 148 18.05 1.66 11.20
N ALA A 149 17.68 0.83 10.22
CA ALA A 149 16.72 1.19 9.18
C ALA A 149 15.37 1.54 9.81
N SER A 150 14.89 0.69 10.71
CA SER A 150 13.65 0.90 11.47
C SER A 150 13.72 2.18 12.31
N GLN A 151 14.79 2.38 13.07
CA GLN A 151 14.98 3.57 13.92
C GLN A 151 15.09 4.88 13.13
N ALA A 152 15.73 4.82 11.96
CA ALA A 152 15.92 5.99 11.10
C ALA A 152 14.74 6.25 10.15
N GLY A 153 13.70 5.41 10.16
CA GLY A 153 12.57 5.50 9.23
C GLY A 153 12.98 5.30 7.76
N ILE A 154 14.02 4.51 7.50
CA ILE A 154 14.45 4.15 6.15
C ILE A 154 13.82 2.84 5.74
N LYS A 155 13.11 2.84 4.62
CA LYS A 155 12.53 1.62 4.06
C LYS A 155 13.63 0.76 3.42
N LEU A 156 13.99 -0.36 4.04
CA LEU A 156 14.97 -1.32 3.51
C LEU A 156 14.25 -2.51 2.87
N GLU A 157 14.40 -2.69 1.57
CA GLU A 157 13.73 -3.73 0.77
C GLU A 157 14.73 -4.66 0.09
N PHE A 158 14.32 -5.91 -0.16
CA PHE A 158 15.12 -6.88 -0.93
C PHE A 158 14.32 -7.37 -2.13
N LEU A 159 14.91 -7.35 -3.33
CA LEU A 159 14.26 -7.83 -4.55
C LEU A 159 14.37 -9.37 -4.66
N ARG A 160 13.23 -10.06 -4.63
CA ARG A 160 13.09 -11.50 -4.95
C ARG A 160 13.30 -11.68 -6.45
N GLY A 161 14.30 -12.49 -6.83
CA GLY A 161 14.57 -12.87 -8.23
C GLY A 161 16.01 -12.61 -8.68
N TYR A 162 16.77 -11.82 -7.91
CA TYR A 162 18.22 -11.66 -8.11
C TYR A 162 18.96 -12.61 -7.15
N ARG A 163 19.31 -13.82 -7.63
CA ARG A 163 19.99 -14.86 -6.84
C ARG A 163 21.19 -15.44 -7.58
N PRO A 164 22.32 -15.58 -6.89
CA PRO A 164 23.15 -16.78 -6.87
C PRO A 164 22.71 -17.63 -5.66
N ASP A 165 22.63 -18.94 -5.85
CA ASP A 165 21.79 -19.91 -5.11
C ASP A 165 21.96 -20.06 -3.57
N ASP A 166 22.73 -19.22 -2.88
CA ASP A 166 23.19 -19.52 -1.50
C ASP A 166 22.54 -18.74 -0.35
N THR A 167 21.63 -17.77 -0.56
CA THR A 167 21.14 -16.92 0.55
C THR A 167 19.81 -17.31 1.19
N ILE A 168 19.15 -18.38 0.74
CA ILE A 168 17.76 -18.70 1.17
C ILE A 168 17.67 -19.24 2.60
N LYS A 169 18.77 -19.70 3.21
CA LYS A 169 18.71 -20.40 4.51
C LYS A 169 18.81 -19.53 5.77
N LEU A 170 18.93 -18.20 5.67
CA LEU A 170 19.34 -17.39 6.84
C LEU A 170 18.31 -16.46 7.48
N PHE A 171 17.07 -16.31 7.02
CA PHE A 171 16.13 -15.35 7.66
C PHE A 171 14.66 -15.81 7.65
N SER A 172 14.00 -15.75 8.81
CA SER A 172 12.55 -15.94 8.99
C SER A 172 11.75 -14.69 8.59
N GLU A 173 10.52 -14.89 8.13
CA GLU A 173 9.69 -13.92 7.37
C GLU A 173 9.13 -12.73 8.18
N GLU A 174 9.45 -12.59 9.46
CA GLU A 174 8.77 -11.63 10.36
C GLU A 174 9.29 -10.18 10.29
N ASN A 175 10.37 -9.88 9.55
CA ASN A 175 10.96 -8.52 9.51
C ASN A 175 11.41 -8.01 8.13
N TYR A 176 10.99 -8.64 7.02
CA TYR A 176 11.50 -8.27 5.68
C TYR A 176 10.41 -8.27 4.61
N SER A 177 10.28 -7.17 3.87
CA SER A 177 9.49 -7.13 2.64
C SER A 177 10.34 -7.58 1.46
N PHE A 178 10.00 -8.74 0.89
CA PHE A 178 10.57 -9.19 -0.37
C PHE A 178 9.67 -8.77 -1.54
N LYS A 179 10.24 -8.16 -2.58
CA LYS A 179 9.49 -7.77 -3.79
C LYS A 179 9.72 -8.78 -4.91
N GLU A 180 8.69 -9.46 -5.39
CA GLU A 180 8.82 -10.34 -6.56
C GLU A 180 9.03 -9.51 -7.84
N ALA A 181 10.05 -9.88 -8.62
CA ALA A 181 10.34 -9.33 -9.94
C ALA A 181 9.15 -9.59 -10.88
N GLY A 182 8.22 -8.63 -10.94
CA GLY A 182 7.03 -8.69 -11.78
C GLY A 182 5.78 -8.00 -11.20
N GLU A 183 5.80 -7.53 -9.95
CA GLU A 183 4.68 -6.80 -9.37
C GLU A 183 4.66 -5.32 -9.78
N LYS A 184 3.52 -4.90 -10.36
CA LYS A 184 3.23 -3.50 -10.70
C LYS A 184 3.30 -2.65 -9.44
N GLU A 185 3.98 -1.51 -9.54
CA GLU A 185 4.14 -0.53 -8.47
C GLU A 185 2.84 -0.27 -7.72
N SER A 186 2.86 -0.52 -6.41
CA SER A 186 1.90 0.05 -5.47
C SER A 186 2.64 0.89 -4.42
N ILE A 187 2.10 2.08 -4.18
CA ILE A 187 2.71 3.20 -3.47
C ILE A 187 2.50 3.04 -1.94
N LYS A 188 3.62 2.96 -1.21
CA LYS A 188 3.95 3.43 0.17
C LYS A 188 3.29 2.85 1.45
N GLU A 189 4.13 2.26 2.32
CA GLU A 189 3.94 2.32 3.78
C GLU A 189 4.22 3.72 4.31
N ASN A 190 3.19 4.37 4.84
CA ASN A 190 3.32 5.41 5.86
C ASN A 190 3.25 4.70 7.22
N SER A 191 4.39 4.46 7.89
CA SER A 191 4.36 4.18 9.32
C SER A 191 4.20 5.50 10.07
N SER A 192 2.96 5.92 10.29
CA SER A 192 2.67 6.92 11.31
C SER A 192 2.96 6.31 12.68
N ASP A 193 3.65 7.03 13.58
CA ASP A 193 3.78 6.71 15.02
C ASP A 193 2.42 6.64 15.78
N LEU A 194 1.31 6.74 15.05
CA LEU A 194 -0.05 6.71 15.55
C LEU A 194 -0.41 5.29 16.02
N LYS A 195 -0.49 5.12 17.34
CA LYS A 195 -0.93 3.87 17.97
C LYS A 195 -2.37 4.01 18.44
N VAL A 196 -3.26 3.14 17.95
CA VAL A 196 -4.63 2.99 18.45
C VAL A 196 -4.66 1.76 19.34
N LYS A 197 -5.06 1.91 20.61
CA LYS A 197 -5.24 0.73 21.48
C LYS A 197 -6.60 0.11 21.20
N VAL A 198 -6.67 -1.22 21.25
CA VAL A 198 -7.91 -1.96 21.04
C VAL A 198 -8.16 -2.88 22.23
N LYS A 199 -9.38 -2.83 22.77
CA LYS A 199 -9.85 -3.73 23.82
C LYS A 199 -10.88 -4.68 23.24
N ARG A 200 -10.69 -5.99 23.46
CA ARG A 200 -11.73 -7.00 23.22
C ARG A 200 -12.72 -7.01 24.39
N PHE A 201 -14.02 -6.98 24.10
CA PHE A 201 -15.06 -7.34 25.07
C PHE A 201 -15.27 -8.84 25.13
N LEU A 202 -15.11 -9.52 23.99
CA LEU A 202 -15.27 -10.96 23.83
C LEU A 202 -13.96 -11.58 23.33
N PRO A 203 -13.49 -12.70 23.92
CA PRO A 203 -12.21 -13.33 23.52
C PRO A 203 -12.13 -13.67 22.03
N GLU A 204 -13.24 -14.02 21.40
CA GLU A 204 -13.33 -14.36 19.97
C GLU A 204 -13.28 -13.14 19.02
N ALA A 205 -13.31 -11.91 19.54
CA ALA A 205 -13.29 -10.71 18.70
C ALA A 205 -11.96 -10.61 17.93
N LYS A 206 -12.05 -10.49 16.61
CA LYS A 206 -10.87 -10.41 15.74
C LYS A 206 -10.30 -9.00 15.80
N ILE A 207 -9.05 -8.86 16.27
CA ILE A 207 -8.35 -7.57 16.19
C ILE A 207 -8.17 -7.24 14.71
N PRO A 208 -8.60 -6.05 14.25
CA PRO A 208 -8.52 -5.70 12.86
C PRO A 208 -7.07 -5.39 12.48
N SER A 209 -6.72 -5.72 11.26
CA SER A 209 -5.45 -5.37 10.65
C SER A 209 -5.71 -4.81 9.26
N TYR A 210 -4.78 -4.03 8.75
CA TYR A 210 -4.76 -3.71 7.33
C TYR A 210 -4.54 -5.01 6.55
N ALA A 211 -5.45 -5.36 5.64
CA ALA A 211 -5.33 -6.59 4.87
C ALA A 211 -4.15 -6.50 3.88
N ARG A 212 -3.88 -5.29 3.40
CA ARG A 212 -2.71 -4.93 2.61
C ARG A 212 -2.09 -3.67 3.16
N ILE A 213 -0.83 -3.53 2.84
CA ILE A 213 0.07 -2.48 3.30
C ILE A 213 -0.39 -1.03 3.03
N ASN A 214 -1.18 -0.82 1.98
CA ASN A 214 -1.70 0.51 1.59
C ASN A 214 -3.23 0.59 1.74
N ASP A 215 -3.87 -0.40 2.36
CA ASP A 215 -5.30 -0.34 2.58
C ASP A 215 -5.58 0.83 3.53
N ALA A 216 -6.54 1.68 3.17
CA ALA A 216 -6.90 2.82 4.00
C ALA A 216 -7.61 2.39 5.30
N GLY A 217 -8.32 1.26 5.27
CA GLY A 217 -9.20 0.82 6.34
C GLY A 217 -8.75 -0.48 7.04
N LEU A 218 -9.00 -0.51 8.34
CA LEU A 218 -8.87 -1.68 9.21
C LEU A 218 -10.15 -2.55 9.10
N ASP A 219 -10.03 -3.77 8.59
CA ASP A 219 -11.19 -4.64 8.37
C ASP A 219 -11.88 -5.03 9.71
N LEU A 220 -13.14 -4.62 9.89
CA LEU A 220 -13.97 -4.97 11.05
C LEU A 220 -14.77 -6.24 10.79
N ALA A 221 -14.71 -7.20 11.71
CA ALA A 221 -15.42 -8.47 11.59
C ALA A 221 -16.66 -8.56 12.47
N ALA A 222 -17.70 -9.25 11.98
CA ALA A 222 -18.90 -9.55 12.75
C ALA A 222 -18.61 -10.51 13.90
N ILE A 223 -19.21 -10.29 15.06
CA ILE A 223 -19.10 -11.19 16.22
C ILE A 223 -20.21 -12.24 16.29
N GLU A 224 -21.22 -12.08 15.44
CA GLU A 224 -22.43 -12.90 15.35
C GLU A 224 -22.81 -13.12 13.88
N SER A 225 -23.54 -14.19 13.60
CA SER A 225 -24.16 -14.39 12.28
C SER A 225 -25.55 -13.77 12.27
N ILE A 226 -25.94 -13.14 11.17
CA ILE A 226 -27.24 -12.48 11.01
C ILE A 226 -27.65 -12.45 9.54
N GLU A 227 -28.94 -12.60 9.27
CA GLU A 227 -29.52 -12.29 7.97
C GLU A 227 -30.12 -10.88 8.00
N ILE A 228 -29.83 -10.07 6.98
CA ILE A 228 -30.39 -8.73 6.79
C ILE A 228 -31.40 -8.80 5.64
N PRO A 229 -32.72 -8.73 5.91
CA PRO A 229 -33.73 -8.75 4.87
C PRO A 229 -33.55 -7.61 3.86
N ALA A 230 -34.02 -7.82 2.63
CA ALA A 230 -34.05 -6.80 1.59
C ALA A 230 -34.72 -5.51 2.09
N GLY A 231 -34.13 -4.35 1.80
CA GLY A 231 -34.63 -3.03 2.22
C GLY A 231 -34.55 -2.73 3.73
N SER A 232 -34.00 -3.64 4.54
CA SER A 232 -33.89 -3.49 5.99
C SER A 232 -32.49 -3.06 6.43
N ARG A 233 -32.29 -2.88 7.74
CA ARG A 233 -30.98 -2.60 8.35
C ARG A 233 -30.77 -3.42 9.62
N ALA A 234 -29.52 -3.73 9.92
CA ALA A 234 -29.10 -4.40 11.14
C ALA A 234 -27.90 -3.71 11.76
N LYS A 235 -27.84 -3.72 13.10
CA LYS A 235 -26.69 -3.30 13.90
C LYS A 235 -25.95 -4.56 14.33
N ILE A 236 -24.67 -4.66 13.98
CA ILE A 236 -23.85 -5.86 14.15
C ILE A 236 -22.68 -5.54 15.08
N GLY A 237 -22.47 -6.36 16.11
CA GLY A 237 -21.34 -6.22 17.03
C GLY A 237 -19.99 -6.57 16.40
N THR A 238 -18.94 -5.85 16.78
CA THR A 238 -17.54 -6.22 16.46
C THR A 238 -16.84 -6.88 17.63
N GLY A 239 -17.36 -6.72 18.85
CA GLY A 239 -16.72 -7.13 20.10
C GLY A 239 -15.50 -6.29 20.48
N LEU A 240 -15.31 -5.11 19.87
CA LEU A 240 -14.12 -4.28 20.05
C LEU A 240 -14.46 -2.86 20.54
N SER A 241 -13.58 -2.31 21.37
CA SER A 241 -13.50 -0.90 21.70
C SER A 241 -12.13 -0.35 21.30
N PHE A 242 -12.09 0.91 20.90
CA PHE A 242 -10.88 1.57 20.39
C PHE A 242 -10.56 2.80 21.24
N GLU A 243 -9.27 2.97 21.55
CA GLU A 243 -8.70 4.20 22.09
C GLU A 243 -8.06 4.95 20.92
N ILE A 244 -8.88 5.70 20.19
CA ILE A 244 -8.43 6.54 19.08
C ILE A 244 -7.78 7.80 19.68
N PRO A 245 -6.56 8.18 19.26
CA PRO A 245 -5.88 9.38 19.77
C PRO A 245 -6.66 10.67 19.49
N ASP A 246 -6.51 11.65 20.38
CA ASP A 246 -7.09 12.98 20.15
C ASP A 246 -6.54 13.63 18.88
N GLY A 247 -7.41 14.35 18.17
CA GLY A 247 -7.09 14.89 16.84
C GLY A 247 -7.32 13.88 15.70
N TYR A 248 -7.83 12.69 16.01
CA TYR A 248 -8.22 11.67 15.04
C TYR A 248 -9.65 11.18 15.26
N VAL A 249 -10.24 10.64 14.21
CA VAL A 249 -11.56 10.02 14.21
C VAL A 249 -11.48 8.65 13.53
N GLY A 250 -12.31 7.70 13.98
CA GLY A 250 -12.52 6.43 13.29
C GLY A 250 -13.73 6.54 12.37
N LEU A 251 -13.54 6.36 11.06
CA LEU A 251 -14.62 6.37 10.08
C LEU A 251 -14.90 4.95 9.59
N ILE A 252 -16.06 4.42 9.92
CA ILE A 252 -16.52 3.12 9.43
C ILE A 252 -17.09 3.30 8.02
N TRP A 253 -16.52 2.57 7.07
CA TRP A 253 -16.84 2.63 5.66
C TRP A 253 -17.17 1.27 5.07
N ASP A 254 -17.83 1.33 3.92
CA ASP A 254 -18.23 0.16 3.13
C ASP A 254 -17.02 -0.64 2.67
N ARG A 255 -17.21 -1.96 2.53
CA ARG A 255 -16.29 -2.81 1.76
C ARG A 255 -16.89 -3.03 0.38
N SER A 256 -16.14 -2.65 -0.66
CA SER A 256 -16.61 -2.71 -2.05
C SER A 256 -17.20 -4.08 -2.45
N GLY A 257 -16.60 -5.17 -1.96
CA GLY A 257 -17.10 -6.52 -2.22
C GLY A 257 -18.49 -6.81 -1.63
N LEU A 258 -18.81 -6.30 -0.43
CA LEU A 258 -20.13 -6.49 0.19
C LEU A 258 -21.17 -5.58 -0.45
N SER A 259 -20.79 -4.36 -0.82
CA SER A 259 -21.67 -3.44 -1.55
C SER A 259 -22.02 -3.99 -2.93
N ALA A 260 -21.03 -4.48 -3.69
CA ALA A 260 -21.26 -4.99 -5.05
C ALA A 260 -21.97 -6.35 -5.07
N LYS A 261 -21.66 -7.26 -4.15
CA LYS A 261 -22.18 -8.65 -4.20
C LYS A 261 -23.46 -8.85 -3.39
N LYS A 262 -23.64 -8.13 -2.30
CA LYS A 262 -24.76 -8.31 -1.36
C LYS A 262 -25.64 -7.05 -1.23
N GLY A 263 -25.31 -5.96 -1.95
CA GLY A 263 -26.01 -4.67 -1.84
C GLY A 263 -25.99 -4.09 -0.43
N LEU A 264 -24.90 -4.27 0.32
CA LEU A 264 -24.80 -3.76 1.69
C LEU A 264 -24.13 -2.38 1.74
N LYS A 265 -24.73 -1.49 2.53
CA LYS A 265 -24.28 -0.12 2.77
C LYS A 265 -24.16 0.15 4.28
N VAL A 266 -23.02 0.65 4.73
CA VAL A 266 -22.80 1.18 6.07
C VAL A 266 -23.61 2.46 6.24
N LEU A 267 -24.37 2.52 7.34
CA LEU A 267 -25.06 3.71 7.83
C LEU A 267 -24.33 4.30 9.04
N GLY A 268 -24.19 5.63 9.07
CA GLY A 268 -23.42 6.32 10.12
C GLY A 268 -21.92 6.05 9.99
N GLY A 269 -21.25 5.80 11.11
CA GLY A 269 -19.86 5.31 11.12
C GLY A 269 -18.81 6.26 11.72
N VAL A 270 -19.21 7.35 12.37
CA VAL A 270 -18.27 8.21 13.11
C VAL A 270 -18.00 7.61 14.49
N VAL A 271 -16.74 7.33 14.80
CA VAL A 271 -16.25 6.86 16.10
C VAL A 271 -15.33 7.92 16.67
N ASP A 272 -15.84 8.65 17.67
CA ASP A 272 -15.12 9.75 18.32
C ASP A 272 -13.93 9.29 19.17
N SER A 273 -12.90 10.13 19.30
CA SER A 273 -11.69 9.83 20.09
C SER A 273 -11.97 9.61 21.58
N ASN A 274 -13.09 10.10 22.09
CA ASN A 274 -13.53 9.92 23.48
C ASN A 274 -14.49 8.73 23.66
N TYR A 275 -14.89 8.04 22.59
CA TYR A 275 -15.75 6.86 22.68
C TYR A 275 -14.97 5.65 23.17
N ARG A 276 -15.48 4.94 24.19
CA ARG A 276 -14.86 3.71 24.74
C ARG A 276 -15.81 2.52 24.80
N GLY A 277 -17.03 2.67 24.28
CA GLY A 277 -17.99 1.57 24.15
C GLY A 277 -17.60 0.60 23.04
N GLU A 278 -18.44 -0.42 22.83
CA GLU A 278 -18.27 -1.33 21.69
C GLU A 278 -18.59 -0.61 20.37
N VAL A 279 -17.71 -0.76 19.40
CA VAL A 279 -17.96 -0.30 18.04
C VAL A 279 -18.90 -1.28 17.34
N PHE A 280 -20.04 -0.77 16.90
CA PHE A 280 -21.02 -1.52 16.10
C PHE A 280 -21.00 -1.04 14.65
N VAL A 281 -21.23 -1.97 13.73
CA VAL A 281 -21.42 -1.66 12.31
C VAL A 281 -22.91 -1.74 12.00
N THR A 282 -23.49 -0.64 11.52
CA THR A 282 -24.88 -0.64 11.04
C THR A 282 -24.88 -0.81 9.52
N LEU A 283 -25.42 -1.91 9.02
CA LEU A 283 -25.55 -2.19 7.60
C LEU A 283 -27.02 -2.07 7.17
N ALA A 284 -27.26 -1.35 6.08
CA ALA A 284 -28.49 -1.38 5.31
C ALA A 284 -28.32 -2.30 4.11
N ASN A 285 -29.34 -3.11 3.85
CA ASN A 285 -29.43 -3.89 2.62
C ASN A 285 -30.25 -3.10 1.60
N VAL A 286 -29.58 -2.58 0.58
CA VAL A 286 -30.19 -1.82 -0.52
C VAL A 286 -30.47 -2.70 -1.74
N SER A 287 -30.23 -4.02 -1.65
CA SER A 287 -30.60 -4.98 -2.69
C SER A 287 -32.05 -5.46 -2.54
N ARG A 288 -32.48 -6.29 -3.48
CA ARG A 288 -33.79 -6.97 -3.48
C ARG A 288 -33.74 -8.36 -2.84
N GLU A 289 -32.58 -8.83 -2.40
CA GLU A 289 -32.39 -10.17 -1.83
C GLU A 289 -31.93 -10.08 -0.37
N PRO A 290 -32.31 -11.02 0.52
CA PRO A 290 -31.73 -11.09 1.86
C PRO A 290 -30.21 -11.29 1.81
N ALA A 291 -29.49 -10.65 2.72
CA ALA A 291 -28.03 -10.75 2.81
C ALA A 291 -27.62 -11.46 4.10
N GLU A 292 -27.01 -12.64 3.97
CA GLU A 292 -26.45 -13.36 5.11
C GLU A 292 -25.05 -12.83 5.46
N ILE A 293 -24.80 -12.60 6.74
CA ILE A 293 -23.50 -12.31 7.34
C ILE A 293 -23.16 -13.42 8.31
N LEU A 294 -21.95 -13.97 8.19
CA LEU A 294 -21.47 -15.01 9.09
C LEU A 294 -20.58 -14.44 10.20
N LYS A 295 -20.61 -15.04 11.39
CA LYS A 295 -19.66 -14.74 12.47
C LYS A 295 -18.22 -14.81 11.94
N GLY A 296 -17.47 -13.74 12.16
CA GLY A 296 -16.08 -13.58 11.73
C GLY A 296 -15.90 -13.11 10.29
N GLU A 297 -16.98 -12.89 9.52
CA GLU A 297 -16.95 -12.24 8.22
C GLU A 297 -16.59 -10.75 8.38
N ARG A 298 -15.80 -10.22 7.46
CA ARG A 298 -15.38 -8.82 7.46
C ARG A 298 -16.47 -7.95 6.85
N ILE A 299 -17.14 -7.15 7.66
CA ILE A 299 -18.40 -6.47 7.33
C ILE A 299 -18.26 -4.98 6.99
N ALA A 300 -17.21 -4.33 7.48
CA ALA A 300 -16.88 -2.94 7.21
C ALA A 300 -15.37 -2.73 7.36
N GLN A 301 -14.90 -1.53 7.09
CA GLN A 301 -13.51 -1.14 7.36
C GLN A 301 -13.48 0.19 8.12
N MET A 302 -12.54 0.37 9.05
CA MET A 302 -12.37 1.60 9.80
C MET A 302 -11.14 2.38 9.30
N LEU A 303 -11.34 3.60 8.83
CA LEU A 303 -10.28 4.53 8.49
C LEU A 303 -9.95 5.39 9.72
N ILE A 304 -8.67 5.51 10.06
CA ILE A 304 -8.21 6.45 11.10
C ILE A 304 -7.80 7.74 10.43
N GLN A 305 -8.60 8.78 10.59
CA GLN A 305 -8.45 10.04 9.87
C GLN A 305 -8.06 11.16 10.83
N LYS A 306 -7.00 11.92 10.50
CA LYS A 306 -6.67 13.17 11.21
C LYS A 306 -7.78 14.19 10.95
N ILE A 307 -8.24 14.84 12.00
CA ILE A 307 -9.23 15.92 11.94
C ILE A 307 -8.63 17.21 12.49
N GLU A 308 -9.10 18.33 11.95
CA GLU A 308 -8.78 19.66 12.48
C GLU A 308 -9.93 20.13 13.37
N LYS A 309 -9.59 20.79 14.47
CA LYS A 309 -10.56 21.54 15.27
C LYS A 309 -10.57 22.97 14.77
N VAL A 310 -11.71 23.43 14.29
CA VAL A 310 -11.88 24.78 13.77
C VAL A 310 -12.65 25.64 14.76
N GLU A 311 -12.29 26.92 14.81
CA GLU A 311 -13.14 27.94 15.37
C GLU A 311 -14.16 28.36 14.30
N ILE A 312 -15.43 28.39 14.66
CA ILE A 312 -16.49 28.85 13.76
C ILE A 312 -16.69 30.34 14.00
N LEU A 313 -16.40 31.14 12.99
CA LEU A 313 -16.65 32.58 12.97
C LEU A 313 -17.82 32.86 12.04
N GLU A 314 -18.82 33.57 12.55
CA GLU A 314 -19.91 34.10 11.73
C GLU A 314 -19.40 35.30 10.93
N ALA A 315 -19.80 35.39 9.65
CA ALA A 315 -19.41 36.46 8.74
C ALA A 315 -20.60 36.89 7.90
N ASP A 316 -20.69 38.20 7.60
CA ASP A 316 -21.74 38.75 6.74
C ASP A 316 -21.55 38.33 5.27
N GLU A 317 -20.30 38.13 4.83
CA GLU A 317 -19.94 37.75 3.46
C GLU A 317 -18.75 36.77 3.43
N LEU A 318 -18.67 35.93 2.38
CA LEU A 318 -17.56 35.01 2.11
C LEU A 318 -16.79 35.44 0.86
N SER A 319 -15.52 35.06 0.77
CA SER A 319 -14.70 35.33 -0.43
C SER A 319 -15.20 34.57 -1.66
N GLU A 320 -15.13 35.20 -2.83
CA GLU A 320 -15.44 34.55 -4.10
C GLU A 320 -14.43 33.44 -4.45
N THR A 321 -14.91 32.40 -5.14
CA THR A 321 -14.08 31.33 -5.71
C THR A 321 -14.51 31.06 -7.14
N GLU A 322 -13.62 30.44 -7.93
CA GLU A 322 -13.93 30.03 -9.31
C GLU A 322 -15.19 29.14 -9.40
N ARG A 323 -15.46 28.34 -8.37
CA ARG A 323 -16.65 27.48 -8.30
C ARG A 323 -17.93 28.23 -7.94
N GLY A 324 -17.84 29.31 -7.17
CA GLY A 324 -19.00 30.08 -6.71
C GLY A 324 -20.05 29.23 -6.00
N ASP A 325 -21.31 29.37 -6.43
CA ASP A 325 -22.49 28.66 -5.93
C ASP A 325 -22.80 27.34 -6.66
N GLN A 326 -21.92 26.89 -7.57
CA GLN A 326 -22.16 25.72 -8.41
C GLN A 326 -21.90 24.38 -7.68
N GLY A 327 -22.88 23.47 -7.71
CA GLY A 327 -22.83 22.13 -7.11
C GLY A 327 -23.75 21.13 -7.83
N TYR A 328 -23.78 19.88 -7.36
CA TYR A 328 -24.67 18.81 -7.88
C TYR A 328 -24.52 18.48 -9.37
N GLY A 329 -23.31 18.16 -9.83
CA GLY A 329 -23.07 17.76 -11.22
C GLY A 329 -22.80 18.93 -12.18
N SER A 330 -22.49 20.13 -11.65
CA SER A 330 -22.18 21.32 -12.44
C SER A 330 -20.92 21.21 -13.31
N SER A 331 -20.12 20.15 -13.17
CA SER A 331 -18.92 19.85 -13.98
C SER A 331 -19.13 18.74 -15.02
N ASP A 332 -20.31 18.11 -15.06
CA ASP A 332 -20.54 16.93 -15.89
C ASP A 332 -21.16 17.33 -17.23
N SER A 333 -20.34 17.84 -18.15
CA SER A 333 -20.71 17.93 -19.58
C SER A 333 -20.02 16.80 -20.35
N PHE A 334 -20.58 15.59 -20.26
CA PHE A 334 -20.18 14.48 -21.12
C PHE A 334 -21.01 14.53 -22.41
N GLU A 335 -20.46 15.13 -23.47
CA GLU A 335 -21.01 15.07 -24.84
C GLU A 335 -20.49 13.81 -25.56
N GLY A 336 -20.82 12.63 -25.01
CA GLY A 336 -20.61 11.38 -25.72
C GLY A 336 -21.88 10.98 -26.44
N GLU A 337 -21.83 10.85 -27.77
CA GLU A 337 -22.91 10.19 -28.50
C GLU A 337 -23.00 8.73 -28.05
N ILE A 338 -24.21 8.31 -27.66
CA ILE A 338 -24.51 6.90 -27.40
C ILE A 338 -24.33 6.19 -28.75
N PRO A 339 -23.43 5.19 -28.87
CA PRO A 339 -23.33 4.40 -30.10
C PRO A 339 -24.70 3.77 -30.39
N GLU A 340 -25.21 3.94 -31.62
CA GLU A 340 -26.53 3.41 -32.05
C GLU A 340 -26.65 1.87 -31.97
N GLU A 341 -25.58 1.15 -31.63
CA GLU A 341 -25.52 -0.33 -31.66
C GLU A 341 -25.60 -1.04 -30.30
N ILE A 342 -26.05 -0.38 -29.22
CA ILE A 342 -26.47 -1.12 -28.00
C ILE A 342 -27.95 -0.88 -27.73
N ILE A 343 -28.76 -1.44 -28.62
CA ILE A 343 -30.10 -1.93 -28.30
C ILE A 343 -30.11 -3.41 -28.67
N GLU A 344 -29.45 -4.25 -27.86
CA GLU A 344 -30.02 -5.58 -27.66
C GLU A 344 -31.19 -5.34 -26.70
N GLU A 345 -32.39 -5.27 -27.26
CA GLU A 345 -33.61 -5.46 -26.48
C GLU A 345 -33.47 -6.84 -25.82
N GLU A 346 -33.08 -6.89 -24.54
CA GLU A 346 -33.55 -8.00 -23.72
C GLU A 346 -35.08 -7.97 -23.86
N PRO A 347 -35.72 -9.07 -24.27
CA PRO A 347 -37.17 -9.09 -24.34
C PRO A 347 -37.68 -8.76 -22.95
N ILE A 348 -38.37 -7.64 -22.85
CA ILE A 348 -39.28 -7.36 -21.76
C ILE A 348 -40.13 -8.63 -21.68
N LEU A 349 -40.00 -9.38 -20.58
CA LEU A 349 -41.04 -10.32 -20.20
C LEU A 349 -42.29 -9.46 -20.08
N GLU A 350 -43.11 -9.47 -21.13
CA GLU A 350 -44.44 -8.88 -21.10
C GLU A 350 -45.07 -9.37 -19.81
N ASP A 351 -45.42 -8.40 -18.96
CA ASP A 351 -46.23 -8.63 -17.79
C ASP A 351 -47.33 -9.59 -18.19
N GLU A 352 -47.38 -10.77 -17.54
CA GLU A 352 -48.60 -11.56 -17.51
C GLU A 352 -49.72 -10.58 -17.19
N ILE A 353 -50.58 -10.35 -18.17
CA ILE A 353 -51.77 -9.53 -18.04
C ILE A 353 -52.52 -10.11 -16.85
N LEU A 354 -52.40 -9.45 -15.70
CA LEU A 354 -53.21 -9.74 -14.53
C LEU A 354 -54.64 -9.45 -14.94
N ASP A 355 -55.38 -10.53 -15.19
CA ASP A 355 -56.81 -10.48 -15.43
C ASP A 355 -57.50 -9.90 -14.20
N GLU A 356 -57.82 -8.61 -14.27
CA GLU A 356 -58.54 -7.85 -13.24
C GLU A 356 -59.98 -8.36 -13.02
N SER A 357 -60.45 -9.31 -13.85
CA SER A 357 -61.72 -10.01 -13.66
C SER A 357 -61.62 -11.27 -12.79
N SER A 358 -60.40 -11.67 -12.37
CA SER A 358 -60.22 -12.84 -11.51
C SER A 358 -60.78 -12.60 -10.09
N PRO A 359 -61.55 -13.54 -9.51
CA PRO A 359 -62.14 -13.40 -8.17
C PRO A 359 -61.12 -13.14 -7.05
N SER A 360 -59.86 -13.52 -7.25
CA SER A 360 -58.75 -13.34 -6.31
C SER A 360 -58.26 -11.88 -6.22
N PHE A 361 -58.44 -11.06 -7.25
CA PHE A 361 -58.01 -9.66 -7.23
C PHE A 361 -58.99 -8.73 -6.48
N GLN A 362 -60.29 -9.05 -6.51
CA GLN A 362 -61.33 -8.27 -5.82
C GLN A 362 -61.32 -8.44 -4.29
N ALA A 363 -60.73 -9.53 -3.77
CA ALA A 363 -60.56 -9.72 -2.34
C ALA A 363 -59.49 -8.78 -1.74
N ASN A 364 -58.40 -8.52 -2.47
CA ASN A 364 -57.26 -7.74 -1.98
C ASN A 364 -57.44 -6.22 -2.06
N LYS A 365 -58.47 -5.72 -2.77
CA LYS A 365 -58.77 -4.28 -2.82
C LYS A 365 -59.53 -3.79 -1.59
N LYS A 366 -60.38 -4.65 -1.00
CA LYS A 366 -61.13 -4.32 0.23
C LYS A 366 -60.25 -4.21 1.48
N GLU A 367 -59.16 -4.99 1.54
CA GLU A 367 -58.25 -4.99 2.70
C GLU A 367 -57.26 -3.80 2.68
N LYS A 368 -56.93 -3.28 1.50
CA LYS A 368 -56.01 -2.13 1.34
C LYS A 368 -56.66 -0.77 1.62
N ASP A 369 -57.98 -0.64 1.43
CA ASP A 369 -58.68 0.62 1.68
C ASP A 369 -59.01 0.85 3.18
N GLU A 370 -59.03 -0.20 4.02
CA GLU A 370 -59.20 -0.03 5.49
C GLU A 370 -57.93 0.48 6.19
N ILE A 371 -56.73 0.15 5.67
CA ILE A 371 -55.45 0.51 6.32
C ILE A 371 -55.06 1.99 6.10
N LYS A 372 -55.62 2.66 5.09
CA LYS A 372 -55.37 4.10 4.83
C LYS A 372 -56.15 5.07 5.73
N SER A 373 -56.98 4.58 6.65
CA SER A 373 -57.78 5.43 7.55
C SER A 373 -57.21 5.59 8.97
N ARG A 374 -55.94 5.21 9.21
CA ARG A 374 -55.40 5.16 10.57
C ARG A 374 -53.97 5.69 10.77
N TRP A 375 -53.61 6.73 10.01
CA TRP A 375 -52.52 7.67 10.33
C TRP A 375 -52.94 9.10 10.01
#